data_AF-A0A813J299-F1
#
_entry.id   AF-A0A813J299-F1
#
_cell.length_a   1.000
_cell.length_b   1.000
_cell.length_c   1.000
_cell.angle_alpha   90.00
_cell.angle_beta   90.00
_cell.angle_gamma   90.00
#
_symmetry.space_group_name_H-M   'P 1'
#
loop_
_entity.id
_entity.type
_entity.pdbx_description
1 polymer ?
#
loop_
_entity_poly.entity_id
_entity_poly.type
_entity_poly.pdbx_seq_one_letter_code
_entity_poly.pdbx_strand_id
1 'polypeptide(L)'
;AADVGNLLHGCLEVRESEQDSAGLGLRAARDFARGDVIYREKPLAFFQEAWSARAAPSCLNCGRLLGGSLLDLLLRARAATGTGSDAEAPLPGVILDSGLLEREELALPAILHCPRAGDDPPCDAAFCSETCRDVQLTAGHHRLLCVALDAEKRRAWQAFRRYSEARYDTLGLAGLVIAQAVSDVAFCGMDPQDAISRYSRFATMPWPELLAARAADRETWRQLRWVVVRSACKQLRGVFESLPPPLDDLLSEEGFAKLVGMLDLVTKDLERPNPQDHRLRSVLEEMKAPPPLHTELGRLTLAWMTAKRLASEAQEPNEPDSDDEEEPG
;
A
#
# COMPACT_ATOMS: atom_id res chain seq x y z
N ALA A 1 34.75 -15.46 -11.04
CA ALA A 1 33.89 -15.34 -12.22
C ALA A 1 33.01 -16.57 -12.28
N ALA A 2 31.89 -16.53 -11.55
CA ALA A 2 30.90 -17.59 -11.53
C ALA A 2 29.82 -17.24 -12.56
N ASP A 3 29.30 -18.27 -13.21
CA ASP A 3 28.35 -18.24 -14.33
C ASP A 3 27.03 -17.55 -13.92
N VAL A 4 26.87 -16.26 -14.23
CA VAL A 4 25.63 -15.49 -14.01
C VAL A 4 24.69 -15.70 -15.22
N GLY A 5 24.41 -16.96 -15.52
CA GLY A 5 23.45 -17.39 -16.53
C GLY A 5 22.15 -17.87 -15.91
N ASN A 6 21.69 -17.27 -14.81
CA ASN A 6 20.39 -17.63 -14.24
C ASN A 6 19.29 -17.01 -15.09
N LEU A 7 18.78 -17.79 -16.06
CA LEU A 7 17.57 -17.45 -16.79
C LEU A 7 16.40 -17.38 -15.80
N LEU A 8 15.91 -16.18 -15.52
CA LEU A 8 14.65 -15.98 -14.82
C LEU A 8 13.52 -16.42 -15.76
N HIS A 9 12.85 -17.50 -15.40
CA HIS A 9 11.69 -18.04 -16.11
C HIS A 9 11.92 -18.34 -17.60
N GLY A 10 13.17 -18.64 -18.00
CA GLY A 10 13.52 -19.05 -19.37
C GLY A 10 13.38 -17.98 -20.45
N CYS A 11 13.12 -16.72 -20.08
CA CYS A 11 12.88 -15.63 -21.04
C CYS A 11 13.57 -14.31 -20.67
N LEU A 12 14.16 -14.23 -19.47
CA LEU A 12 14.93 -13.09 -18.99
C LEU A 12 16.28 -13.53 -18.44
N GLU A 13 17.31 -12.72 -18.68
CA GLU A 13 18.65 -12.85 -18.10
C GLU A 13 18.91 -11.70 -17.14
N VAL A 14 19.44 -12.00 -15.96
CA VAL A 14 19.99 -10.96 -15.06
C VAL A 14 21.38 -10.59 -15.55
N ARG A 15 21.63 -9.31 -15.82
CA ARG A 15 22.96 -8.80 -16.20
C ARG A 15 23.28 -7.51 -15.48
N GLU A 16 24.56 -7.22 -15.29
CA GLU A 16 24.98 -5.86 -14.96
C GLU A 16 24.60 -4.92 -16.11
N SER A 17 24.06 -3.75 -15.77
CA SER A 17 23.75 -2.70 -16.72
C SER A 17 25.03 -2.18 -17.36
N GLU A 18 25.01 -2.01 -18.68
CA GLU A 18 26.11 -1.37 -19.42
C GLU A 18 26.27 0.13 -19.08
N GLN A 19 25.26 0.72 -18.41
CA GLN A 19 25.38 2.02 -17.75
C GLN A 19 25.86 1.78 -16.31
N ASP A 20 27.11 2.18 -16.03
CA ASP A 20 27.88 1.95 -14.79
C ASP A 20 27.14 2.30 -13.47
N SER A 21 26.03 3.05 -13.52
CA SER A 21 25.28 3.50 -12.35
C SER A 21 23.99 2.72 -12.05
N ALA A 22 23.48 1.89 -12.97
CA ALA A 22 22.14 1.32 -12.84
C ALA A 22 22.09 -0.07 -12.16
N GLY A 23 23.24 -0.66 -11.79
CA GLY A 23 23.30 -1.94 -11.10
C GLY A 23 22.85 -3.12 -11.96
N LEU A 24 22.08 -4.06 -11.39
CA LEU A 24 21.57 -5.23 -12.10
C LEU A 24 20.28 -4.90 -12.87
N GLY A 25 20.23 -5.30 -14.13
CA GLY A 25 19.07 -5.20 -15.00
C GLY A 25 18.57 -6.56 -15.49
N LEU A 26 17.37 -6.56 -16.08
CA LEU A 26 16.80 -7.70 -16.78
C LEU A 26 16.94 -7.48 -18.30
N ARG A 27 17.55 -8.44 -18.98
CA ARG A 27 17.66 -8.47 -20.44
C ARG A 27 16.75 -9.54 -21.01
N ALA A 28 16.08 -9.23 -22.11
CA ALA A 28 15.30 -10.21 -22.86
C ALA A 28 16.23 -11.31 -23.42
N ALA A 29 15.94 -12.58 -23.10
CA ALA A 29 16.65 -13.74 -23.65
C ALA A 29 16.12 -14.16 -25.04
N ARG A 30 15.00 -13.56 -25.47
CA ARG A 30 14.33 -13.77 -26.76
C ARG A 30 13.51 -12.54 -27.14
N ASP A 31 13.04 -12.50 -28.37
CA ASP A 31 12.11 -11.46 -28.81
C ASP A 31 10.73 -11.61 -28.16
N PHE A 32 10.08 -10.47 -27.91
CA PHE A 32 8.72 -10.36 -27.41
C PHE A 32 7.88 -9.50 -28.34
N ALA A 33 6.63 -9.92 -28.59
CA ALA A 33 5.65 -9.12 -29.30
C ALA A 33 4.98 -8.11 -28.36
N ARG A 34 4.40 -7.04 -28.92
CA ARG A 34 3.61 -6.08 -28.15
C ARG A 34 2.42 -6.79 -27.52
N GLY A 35 2.31 -6.68 -26.20
CA GLY A 35 1.25 -7.33 -25.41
C GLY A 35 1.67 -8.67 -24.80
N ASP A 36 2.88 -9.16 -25.09
CA ASP A 36 3.40 -10.37 -24.44
C ASP A 36 3.56 -10.14 -22.94
N VAL A 37 3.13 -11.13 -22.16
CA VAL A 37 3.41 -11.19 -20.73
C VAL A 37 4.75 -11.88 -20.53
N ILE A 38 5.77 -11.10 -20.21
CA ILE A 38 7.15 -11.58 -20.03
C ILE A 38 7.26 -12.46 -18.78
N TYR A 39 6.81 -11.98 -17.62
CA TYR A 39 6.73 -12.77 -16.39
C TYR A 39 5.57 -12.31 -15.51
N ARG A 40 5.19 -13.14 -14.55
CA ARG A 40 4.18 -12.83 -13.52
C ARG A 40 4.76 -13.18 -12.16
N GLU A 41 4.76 -12.22 -11.26
CA GLU A 41 5.20 -12.41 -9.88
C GLU A 41 4.15 -11.85 -8.92
N LYS A 42 4.00 -12.51 -7.77
CA LYS A 42 3.18 -11.99 -6.68
C LYS A 42 4.04 -11.08 -5.81
N PRO A 43 3.53 -9.93 -5.36
CA PRO A 43 4.30 -9.08 -4.45
C PRO A 43 4.60 -9.85 -3.17
N LEU A 44 5.79 -9.61 -2.59
CA LEU A 44 6.17 -10.22 -1.30
C LEU A 44 5.31 -9.70 -0.14
N ALA A 45 4.95 -8.42 -0.23
CA ALA A 45 4.02 -7.75 0.68
C ALA A 45 3.16 -6.78 -0.14
N PHE A 46 1.93 -6.59 0.30
CA PHE A 46 1.00 -5.65 -0.29
C PHE A 46 0.45 -4.75 0.81
N PHE A 47 0.41 -3.46 0.54
CA PHE A 47 -0.18 -2.46 1.39
C PHE A 47 -1.03 -1.56 0.51
N GLN A 48 -2.22 -1.22 1.00
CA GLN A 48 -3.02 -0.17 0.41
C GLN A 48 -2.92 1.04 1.31
N GLU A 49 -2.51 2.18 0.72
CA GLU A 49 -2.50 3.48 1.36
C GLU A 49 -3.82 3.74 2.09
N ALA A 50 -3.73 4.24 3.33
CA ALA A 50 -4.89 4.39 4.20
C ALA A 50 -5.97 5.29 3.59
N TRP A 51 -5.57 6.34 2.86
CA TRP A 51 -6.52 7.21 2.17
C TRP A 51 -7.27 6.44 1.07
N SER A 52 -6.54 5.75 0.21
CA SER A 52 -7.11 4.91 -0.85
C SER A 52 -8.04 3.82 -0.31
N ALA A 53 -7.69 3.21 0.82
CA ALA A 53 -8.50 2.19 1.47
C ALA A 53 -9.86 2.70 1.99
N ARG A 54 -9.97 4.00 2.35
CA ARG A 54 -11.23 4.60 2.84
C ARG A 54 -12.30 4.68 1.75
N ALA A 55 -11.92 5.01 0.52
CA ALA A 55 -12.87 5.10 -0.59
C ALA A 55 -13.05 3.81 -1.38
N ALA A 56 -11.96 3.11 -1.65
CA ALA A 56 -11.95 1.95 -2.52
C ALA A 56 -11.15 0.82 -1.86
N PRO A 57 -11.67 0.20 -0.78
CA PRO A 57 -10.94 -0.83 -0.06
C PRO A 57 -10.58 -1.99 -0.99
N SER A 58 -9.42 -2.58 -0.79
CA SER A 58 -8.96 -3.75 -1.53
C SER A 58 -8.88 -4.97 -0.63
N CYS A 59 -8.98 -6.15 -1.24
CA CYS A 59 -8.77 -7.40 -0.54
C CYS A 59 -7.33 -7.47 -0.05
N LEU A 60 -7.14 -7.62 1.27
CA LEU A 60 -5.81 -7.71 1.90
C LEU A 60 -4.92 -8.80 1.29
N ASN A 61 -5.52 -9.89 0.80
CA ASN A 61 -4.79 -11.03 0.25
C ASN A 61 -4.38 -10.86 -1.23
N CYS A 62 -5.27 -10.33 -2.07
CA CYS A 62 -5.08 -10.35 -3.53
C CYS A 62 -5.06 -8.96 -4.18
N GLY A 63 -5.32 -7.90 -3.41
CA GLY A 63 -5.37 -6.52 -3.89
C GLY A 63 -6.52 -6.23 -4.85
N ARG A 64 -7.53 -7.10 -4.93
CA ARG A 64 -8.74 -6.86 -5.73
C ARG A 64 -9.58 -5.76 -5.05
N LEU A 65 -9.96 -4.73 -5.78
CA LEU A 65 -10.85 -3.69 -5.29
C LEU A 65 -12.22 -4.25 -4.90
N LEU A 66 -12.76 -3.73 -3.81
CA LEU A 66 -14.00 -4.11 -3.15
C LEU A 66 -14.89 -2.88 -3.01
N GLY A 67 -16.18 -3.10 -2.80
CA GLY A 67 -17.07 -1.98 -2.52
C GLY A 67 -18.54 -2.28 -2.59
N GLY A 68 -18.94 -3.45 -3.13
CA GLY A 68 -20.35 -3.74 -3.36
C GLY A 68 -20.91 -2.88 -4.50
N SER A 69 -22.04 -2.21 -4.26
CA SER A 69 -22.71 -1.42 -5.28
C SER A 69 -21.95 -0.12 -5.63
N LEU A 70 -22.30 0.51 -6.76
CA LEU A 70 -21.79 1.85 -7.07
C LEU A 70 -22.22 2.88 -6.01
N LEU A 71 -23.43 2.74 -5.46
CA LEU A 71 -23.92 3.59 -4.37
C LEU A 71 -22.99 3.50 -3.16
N ASP A 72 -22.65 2.31 -2.71
CA ASP A 72 -21.75 2.09 -1.57
C ASP A 72 -20.39 2.77 -1.77
N LEU A 73 -19.85 2.69 -2.99
CA LEU A 73 -18.58 3.32 -3.35
C LEU A 73 -18.64 4.84 -3.37
N LEU A 74 -19.72 5.42 -3.93
CA LEU A 74 -19.91 6.87 -3.93
C LEU A 74 -20.10 7.39 -2.50
N LEU A 75 -20.85 6.68 -1.65
CA LEU A 75 -21.02 7.03 -0.24
C LEU A 75 -19.70 6.94 0.52
N ARG A 76 -18.87 5.91 0.28
CA ARG A 76 -17.54 5.78 0.89
C ARG A 76 -16.58 6.88 0.45
N ALA A 77 -16.50 7.14 -0.86
CA ALA A 77 -15.67 8.21 -1.39
C ALA A 77 -16.06 9.56 -0.78
N ARG A 78 -17.37 9.82 -0.68
CA ARG A 78 -17.89 11.03 -0.04
C ARG A 78 -17.56 11.10 1.45
N ALA A 79 -17.78 10.03 2.20
CA ALA A 79 -17.45 9.97 3.63
C ALA A 79 -15.94 10.17 3.87
N ALA A 80 -15.10 9.73 2.95
CA ALA A 80 -13.66 9.97 3.01
C ALA A 80 -13.29 11.43 2.71
N THR A 81 -14.03 12.13 1.84
CA THR A 81 -13.78 13.55 1.50
C THR A 81 -14.35 14.56 2.50
N GLY A 82 -15.43 14.20 3.20
CA GLY A 82 -16.21 15.15 3.99
C GLY A 82 -15.68 15.36 5.41
N THR A 83 -15.79 16.59 5.91
CA THR A 83 -15.81 16.87 7.35
C THR A 83 -17.22 17.31 7.74
N GLY A 84 -17.78 16.74 8.81
CA GLY A 84 -19.10 17.14 9.32
C GLY A 84 -20.28 16.80 8.39
N SER A 85 -21.20 17.76 8.20
CA SER A 85 -22.51 17.58 7.56
C SER A 85 -22.46 17.12 6.10
N ASP A 86 -21.37 17.40 5.39
CA ASP A 86 -21.25 17.04 3.97
C ASP A 86 -21.08 15.55 3.76
N ALA A 87 -20.53 14.82 4.74
CA ALA A 87 -20.42 13.37 4.68
C ALA A 87 -21.79 12.66 4.77
N GLU A 88 -22.76 13.29 5.47
CA GLU A 88 -24.09 12.71 5.73
C GLU A 88 -25.17 13.17 4.75
N ALA A 89 -24.92 14.24 3.98
CA ALA A 89 -25.91 14.70 3.03
C ALA A 89 -26.18 13.64 1.93
N PRO A 90 -27.42 13.57 1.40
CA PRO A 90 -27.77 12.59 0.38
C PRO A 90 -27.02 12.87 -0.93
N LEU A 91 -26.84 11.83 -1.76
CA LEU A 91 -26.30 12.01 -3.10
C LEU A 91 -27.22 12.97 -3.91
N PRO A 92 -26.67 13.74 -4.88
CA PRO A 92 -27.46 14.58 -5.76
C PRO A 92 -28.62 13.80 -6.41
N GLY A 93 -29.81 14.42 -6.44
CA GLY A 93 -31.02 13.79 -7.00
C GLY A 93 -30.83 13.29 -8.43
N VAL A 94 -30.05 14.01 -9.26
CA VAL A 94 -29.73 13.58 -10.62
C VAL A 94 -28.98 12.23 -10.68
N ILE A 95 -28.17 11.88 -9.67
CA ILE A 95 -27.53 10.56 -9.59
C ILE A 95 -28.57 9.52 -9.16
N LEU A 96 -29.34 9.84 -8.11
CA LEU A 96 -30.36 8.93 -7.57
C LEU A 96 -31.45 8.58 -8.58
N ASP A 97 -31.87 9.55 -9.40
CA ASP A 97 -32.96 9.39 -10.37
C ASP A 97 -32.48 8.85 -11.73
N SER A 98 -31.17 8.65 -11.92
CA SER A 98 -30.59 8.31 -13.23
C SER A 98 -30.75 6.85 -13.65
N GLY A 99 -31.02 5.93 -12.72
CA GLY A 99 -30.93 4.49 -12.98
C GLY A 99 -29.49 3.94 -13.03
N LEU A 100 -28.49 4.77 -12.73
CA LEU A 100 -27.06 4.39 -12.77
C LEU A 100 -26.67 3.48 -11.61
N LEU A 101 -27.27 3.68 -10.43
CA LEU A 101 -26.90 2.98 -9.19
C LEU A 101 -27.36 1.52 -9.19
N GLU A 102 -28.36 1.21 -10.02
CA GLU A 102 -28.99 -0.10 -10.20
C GLU A 102 -28.24 -1.00 -11.19
N ARG A 103 -27.18 -0.49 -11.84
CA ARG A 103 -26.40 -1.23 -12.84
C ARG A 103 -25.46 -2.24 -12.18
N GLU A 104 -25.83 -3.53 -12.23
CA GLU A 104 -25.07 -4.63 -11.63
C GLU A 104 -23.65 -4.78 -12.20
N GLU A 105 -23.41 -4.41 -13.46
CA GLU A 105 -22.09 -4.46 -14.09
C GLU A 105 -21.07 -3.49 -13.47
N LEU A 106 -21.58 -2.46 -12.78
CA LEU A 106 -20.79 -1.53 -11.98
C LEU A 106 -20.56 -2.03 -10.56
N ALA A 107 -21.13 -3.16 -10.14
CA ALA A 107 -20.86 -3.71 -8.81
C ALA A 107 -19.42 -4.27 -8.72
N LEU A 108 -18.76 -3.97 -7.61
CA LEU A 108 -17.55 -4.65 -7.15
C LEU A 108 -17.94 -5.81 -6.22
N PRO A 109 -17.01 -6.77 -5.98
CA PRO A 109 -17.24 -7.76 -4.94
C PRO A 109 -17.62 -7.10 -3.61
N ALA A 110 -18.61 -7.70 -2.96
CA ALA A 110 -18.97 -7.33 -1.60
C ALA A 110 -17.78 -7.53 -0.66
N ILE A 111 -17.71 -6.68 0.36
CA ILE A 111 -16.66 -6.75 1.36
C ILE A 111 -16.99 -7.88 2.33
N LEU A 112 -16.12 -8.89 2.39
CA LEU A 112 -16.11 -9.84 3.49
C LEU A 112 -15.16 -9.32 4.57
N HIS A 113 -15.70 -9.01 5.74
CA HIS A 113 -14.91 -8.52 6.87
C HIS A 113 -14.23 -9.65 7.65
N CYS A 114 -13.14 -9.32 8.35
CA CYS A 114 -12.57 -10.17 9.38
C CYS A 114 -13.62 -10.52 10.46
N PRO A 115 -13.65 -11.74 11.03
CA PRO A 115 -14.58 -12.10 12.11
C PRO A 115 -14.46 -11.21 13.35
N ARG A 116 -13.33 -10.52 13.52
CA ARG A 116 -13.03 -9.61 14.65
C ARG A 116 -13.29 -8.13 14.32
N ALA A 117 -14.07 -7.83 13.27
CA ALA A 117 -14.35 -6.45 12.87
C ALA A 117 -15.08 -5.63 13.96
N GLY A 118 -15.82 -6.29 14.85
CA GLY A 118 -16.54 -5.64 15.96
C GLY A 118 -15.80 -5.59 17.30
N ASP A 119 -14.54 -6.03 17.36
CA ASP A 119 -13.76 -6.06 18.61
C ASP A 119 -13.25 -4.65 19.01
N ASP A 120 -12.68 -4.53 20.22
CA ASP A 120 -11.89 -3.36 20.65
C ASP A 120 -10.38 -3.71 20.73
N PRO A 121 -9.52 -3.16 19.86
CA PRO A 121 -9.85 -2.27 18.74
C PRO A 121 -10.43 -3.02 17.52
N PRO A 122 -11.25 -2.36 16.68
CA PRO A 122 -11.89 -3.01 15.55
C PRO A 122 -10.87 -3.37 14.47
N CYS A 123 -11.09 -4.50 13.82
CA CYS A 123 -10.33 -4.92 12.66
C CYS A 123 -10.96 -4.41 11.37
N ASP A 124 -10.20 -3.67 10.58
CA ASP A 124 -10.60 -3.09 9.29
C ASP A 124 -10.24 -3.97 8.08
N ALA A 125 -9.69 -5.17 8.30
CA ALA A 125 -9.29 -6.05 7.20
C ALA A 125 -10.49 -6.50 6.35
N ALA A 126 -10.33 -6.34 5.04
CA ALA A 126 -11.35 -6.61 4.03
C ALA A 126 -10.87 -7.70 3.06
N PHE A 127 -11.81 -8.56 2.63
CA PHE A 127 -11.54 -9.70 1.76
C PHE A 127 -12.58 -9.80 0.64
N CYS A 128 -12.18 -10.33 -0.53
CA CYS A 128 -13.11 -10.59 -1.63
C CYS A 128 -13.82 -11.94 -1.53
N SER A 129 -13.34 -12.85 -0.68
CA SER A 129 -13.87 -14.20 -0.52
C SER A 129 -13.37 -14.85 0.77
N GLU A 130 -14.07 -15.89 1.22
CA GLU A 130 -13.64 -16.70 2.37
C GLU A 130 -12.26 -17.30 2.15
N THR A 131 -11.97 -17.81 0.96
CA THR A 131 -10.64 -18.33 0.61
C THR A 131 -9.53 -17.29 0.85
N CYS A 132 -9.74 -16.03 0.45
CA CYS A 132 -8.74 -14.98 0.68
C CYS A 132 -8.59 -14.62 2.16
N ARG A 133 -9.70 -14.59 2.90
CA ARG A 133 -9.71 -14.38 4.35
C ARG A 133 -8.96 -15.49 5.07
N ASP A 134 -9.27 -16.74 4.74
CA ASP A 134 -8.74 -17.91 5.42
C ASP A 134 -7.24 -18.08 5.17
N VAL A 135 -6.75 -17.75 3.97
CA VAL A 135 -5.30 -17.66 3.69
C VAL A 135 -4.63 -16.67 4.64
N GLN A 136 -5.19 -15.48 4.81
CA GLN A 136 -4.61 -14.44 5.68
C GLN A 136 -4.74 -14.78 7.18
N LEU A 137 -5.81 -15.46 7.58
CA LEU A 137 -6.00 -15.95 8.95
C LEU A 137 -5.17 -17.21 9.27
N THR A 138 -4.65 -17.91 8.26
CA THR A 138 -3.86 -19.13 8.44
C THR A 138 -2.35 -18.88 8.28
N ALA A 139 -1.93 -18.14 7.27
CA ALA A 139 -0.52 -17.97 6.91
C ALA A 139 -0.09 -16.51 6.69
N GLY A 140 -1.05 -15.57 6.64
CA GLY A 140 -0.73 -14.16 6.44
C GLY A 140 -0.32 -13.44 7.73
N HIS A 141 0.29 -12.26 7.59
CA HIS A 141 0.54 -11.34 8.70
C HIS A 141 -0.75 -10.98 9.46
N HIS A 142 -1.92 -11.06 8.82
CA HIS A 142 -3.19 -10.80 9.47
C HIS A 142 -3.49 -11.77 10.62
N ARG A 143 -3.12 -13.05 10.48
CA ARG A 143 -3.20 -14.04 11.57
C ARG A 143 -2.47 -13.56 12.82
N LEU A 144 -1.24 -13.09 12.63
CA LEU A 144 -0.41 -12.59 13.72
C LEU A 144 -1.08 -11.38 14.37
N LEU A 145 -1.29 -10.32 13.57
CA LEU A 145 -1.71 -9.01 14.04
C LEU A 145 -3.13 -8.97 14.59
N CYS A 146 -4.02 -9.85 14.11
CA CYS A 146 -5.42 -9.86 14.50
C CYS A 146 -5.76 -10.98 15.47
N VAL A 147 -5.23 -12.21 15.28
CA VAL A 147 -5.64 -13.38 16.07
C VAL A 147 -4.65 -13.68 17.19
N ALA A 148 -3.35 -13.72 16.88
CA ALA A 148 -2.33 -14.22 17.82
C ALA A 148 -1.89 -13.19 18.86
N LEU A 149 -1.85 -11.90 18.51
CA LEU A 149 -1.56 -10.84 19.47
C LEU A 149 -2.67 -10.73 20.52
N ASP A 150 -2.30 -10.46 21.79
CA ASP A 150 -3.26 -10.10 22.84
C ASP A 150 -3.86 -8.69 22.64
N ALA A 151 -4.78 -8.28 23.52
CA ALA A 151 -5.47 -7.00 23.37
C ALA A 151 -4.55 -5.77 23.52
N GLU A 152 -3.53 -5.86 24.37
CA GLU A 152 -2.58 -4.78 24.60
C GLU A 152 -1.70 -4.58 23.35
N LYS A 153 -1.15 -5.67 22.81
CA LYS A 153 -0.34 -5.65 21.59
C LYS A 153 -1.14 -5.24 20.36
N ARG A 154 -2.42 -5.62 20.27
CA ARG A 154 -3.33 -5.12 19.21
C ARG A 154 -3.53 -3.61 19.30
N ARG A 155 -3.66 -3.04 20.50
CA ARG A 155 -3.74 -1.58 20.68
C ARG A 155 -2.41 -0.90 20.33
N ALA A 156 -1.28 -1.49 20.70
CA ALA A 156 0.04 -1.01 20.30
C ALA A 156 0.21 -1.02 18.78
N TRP A 157 -0.26 -2.07 18.10
CA TRP A 157 -0.27 -2.14 16.63
C TRP A 157 -1.14 -1.06 16.00
N GLN A 158 -2.32 -0.80 16.56
CA GLN A 158 -3.17 0.31 16.09
C GLN A 158 -2.55 1.68 16.32
N ALA A 159 -1.83 1.88 17.43
CA ALA A 159 -1.08 3.10 17.68
C ALA A 159 0.03 3.29 16.64
N PHE A 160 0.80 2.23 16.36
CA PHE A 160 1.80 2.22 15.30
C PHE A 160 1.21 2.55 13.93
N ARG A 161 0.09 1.93 13.54
CA ARG A 161 -0.58 2.22 12.27
C ARG A 161 -0.96 3.69 12.14
N ARG A 162 -1.62 4.25 13.16
CA ARG A 162 -1.99 5.68 13.16
C ARG A 162 -0.77 6.58 13.07
N TYR A 163 0.32 6.22 13.75
CA TYR A 163 1.58 6.95 13.66
C TYR A 163 2.16 6.90 12.24
N SER A 164 2.22 5.72 11.62
CA SER A 164 2.70 5.56 10.24
C SER A 164 1.84 6.33 9.24
N GLU A 165 0.50 6.21 9.33
CA GLU A 165 -0.45 6.92 8.46
C GLU A 165 -0.31 8.45 8.55
N ALA A 166 0.00 8.98 9.74
CA ALA A 166 0.21 10.40 9.96
C ALA A 166 1.60 10.91 9.57
N ARG A 167 2.53 10.00 9.21
CA ARG A 167 3.93 10.33 8.94
C ARG A 167 4.31 9.89 7.53
N TYR A 168 4.47 8.59 7.34
CA TYR A 168 4.90 7.97 6.08
C TYR A 168 4.34 6.55 5.98
N ASP A 169 3.61 6.27 4.91
CA ASP A 169 3.01 4.96 4.64
C ASP A 169 4.05 3.82 4.52
N THR A 170 5.27 4.13 4.04
CA THR A 170 6.39 3.18 3.96
C THR A 170 6.75 2.58 5.33
N LEU A 171 6.56 3.32 6.43
CA LEU A 171 6.72 2.78 7.78
C LEU A 171 5.69 1.68 8.06
N GLY A 172 4.44 1.91 7.66
CA GLY A 172 3.35 0.95 7.80
C GLY A 172 3.62 -0.33 7.01
N LEU A 173 4.08 -0.18 5.77
CA LEU A 173 4.51 -1.31 4.92
C LEU A 173 5.68 -2.08 5.56
N ALA A 174 6.68 -1.41 6.12
CA ALA A 174 7.78 -2.05 6.83
C ALA A 174 7.28 -2.85 8.04
N GLY A 175 6.34 -2.30 8.82
CA GLY A 175 5.69 -3.02 9.92
C GLY A 175 4.94 -4.28 9.46
N LEU A 176 4.26 -4.22 8.31
CA LEU A 176 3.58 -5.38 7.72
C LEU A 176 4.57 -6.44 7.20
N VAL A 177 5.70 -6.03 6.64
CA VAL A 177 6.77 -6.95 6.22
C VAL A 177 7.34 -7.70 7.42
N ILE A 178 7.62 -7.00 8.52
CA ILE A 178 8.06 -7.63 9.77
C ILE A 178 6.99 -8.61 10.26
N ALA A 179 5.72 -8.19 10.31
CA ALA A 179 4.63 -9.06 10.73
C ALA A 179 4.49 -10.31 9.83
N GLN A 180 4.72 -10.18 8.52
CA GLN A 180 4.70 -11.31 7.60
C GLN A 180 5.88 -12.25 7.83
N ALA A 181 7.11 -11.72 8.01
CA ALA A 181 8.29 -12.52 8.32
C ALA A 181 8.09 -13.33 9.63
N VAL A 182 7.55 -12.70 10.66
CA VAL A 182 7.21 -13.37 11.92
C VAL A 182 6.12 -14.43 11.71
N SER A 183 5.12 -14.15 10.87
CA SER A 183 4.06 -15.11 10.54
C SER A 183 4.62 -16.33 9.80
N ASP A 184 5.51 -16.13 8.83
CA ASP A 184 6.17 -17.20 8.07
C ASP A 184 6.99 -18.12 8.98
N VAL A 185 7.71 -17.57 9.96
CA VAL A 185 8.44 -18.37 10.95
C VAL A 185 7.49 -19.08 11.91
N ALA A 186 6.59 -18.33 12.55
CA ALA A 186 5.77 -18.85 13.65
C ALA A 186 4.68 -19.83 13.20
N PHE A 187 4.14 -19.66 11.99
CA PHE A 187 2.96 -20.41 11.52
C PHE A 187 3.20 -21.23 10.26
N CYS A 188 4.22 -20.90 9.47
CA CYS A 188 4.57 -21.66 8.26
C CYS A 188 5.85 -22.49 8.44
N GLY A 189 6.53 -22.39 9.59
CA GLY A 189 7.74 -23.16 9.88
C GLY A 189 8.95 -22.77 9.03
N MET A 190 8.98 -21.54 8.51
CA MET A 190 10.13 -21.00 7.78
C MET A 190 11.30 -20.80 8.75
N ASP A 191 12.52 -21.06 8.30
CA ASP A 191 13.71 -20.72 9.07
C ASP A 191 13.83 -19.18 9.23
N PRO A 192 14.18 -18.65 10.42
CA PRO A 192 14.31 -17.22 10.63
C PRO A 192 15.29 -16.52 9.66
N GLN A 193 16.40 -17.16 9.30
CA GLN A 193 17.37 -16.61 8.36
C GLN A 193 16.79 -16.53 6.95
N ASP A 194 16.05 -17.56 6.54
CA ASP A 194 15.36 -17.59 5.25
C ASP A 194 14.29 -16.49 5.16
N ALA A 195 13.55 -16.27 6.24
CA ALA A 195 12.54 -15.20 6.31
C ALA A 195 13.20 -13.82 6.14
N ILE A 196 14.28 -13.53 6.86
CA ILE A 196 15.00 -12.25 6.70
C ILE A 196 15.53 -12.11 5.28
N SER A 197 16.23 -13.14 4.77
CA SER A 197 16.79 -13.11 3.43
C SER A 197 15.72 -12.84 2.38
N ARG A 198 14.55 -13.47 2.50
CA ARG A 198 13.41 -13.27 1.59
C ARG A 198 12.97 -11.81 1.53
N TYR A 199 12.91 -11.13 2.66
CA TYR A 199 12.41 -9.77 2.76
C TYR A 199 13.48 -8.68 2.68
N SER A 200 14.77 -9.00 2.85
CA SER A 200 15.88 -8.03 2.89
C SER A 200 16.87 -8.15 1.73
N ARG A 201 16.61 -9.00 0.73
CA ARG A 201 17.52 -9.27 -0.41
C ARG A 201 17.62 -8.15 -1.46
N PHE A 202 16.98 -7.01 -1.24
CA PHE A 202 16.86 -5.95 -2.24
C PHE A 202 17.89 -4.83 -2.02
N ALA A 203 17.99 -3.92 -3.00
CA ALA A 203 18.80 -2.71 -2.83
C ALA A 203 18.34 -1.96 -1.58
N THR A 204 19.29 -1.64 -0.70
CA THR A 204 18.98 -1.09 0.62
C THR A 204 19.90 0.07 0.94
N MET A 205 19.32 1.08 1.56
CA MET A 205 20.01 2.19 2.20
C MET A 205 19.15 2.60 3.41
N PRO A 206 19.72 2.99 4.56
CA PRO A 206 18.90 3.50 5.65
C PRO A 206 18.07 4.71 5.17
N TRP A 207 16.77 4.71 5.45
CA TRP A 207 15.84 5.75 4.97
C TRP A 207 16.28 7.19 5.30
N PRO A 208 16.88 7.50 6.46
CA PRO A 208 17.44 8.84 6.74
C PRO A 208 18.55 9.27 5.77
N GLU A 209 19.22 8.34 5.09
CA GLU A 209 20.30 8.61 4.13
C GLU A 209 19.80 8.81 2.69
N LEU A 210 18.56 8.41 2.39
CA LEU A 210 17.92 8.51 1.07
C LEU A 210 17.55 9.96 0.66
N LEU A 211 18.11 10.96 1.31
CA LEU A 211 17.91 12.35 0.92
C LEU A 211 18.65 12.63 -0.39
N ALA A 212 18.11 13.54 -1.22
CA ALA A 212 18.82 14.04 -2.39
C ALA A 212 20.18 14.64 -1.98
N ALA A 213 21.22 14.43 -2.80
CA ALA A 213 22.57 14.96 -2.51
C ALA A 213 22.58 16.49 -2.36
N ARG A 214 21.68 17.16 -3.09
CA ARG A 214 21.51 18.62 -3.13
C ARG A 214 20.47 19.18 -2.14
N ALA A 215 19.88 18.33 -1.30
CA ALA A 215 18.89 18.74 -0.32
C ALA A 215 19.45 19.84 0.61
N ALA A 216 18.79 20.99 0.65
CA ALA A 216 19.09 22.04 1.63
C ALA A 216 18.93 21.46 3.05
N ASP A 217 19.81 21.85 3.97
CA ASP A 217 19.79 21.37 5.36
C ASP A 217 19.71 19.85 5.52
N ARG A 218 20.36 19.10 4.61
CA ARG A 218 20.36 17.62 4.57
C ARG A 218 20.57 16.96 5.94
N GLU A 219 21.50 17.47 6.74
CA GLU A 219 21.80 16.90 8.07
C GLU A 219 20.63 17.10 9.06
N THR A 220 19.94 18.23 9.02
CA THR A 220 18.73 18.47 9.81
C THR A 220 17.63 17.48 9.42
N TRP A 221 17.38 17.32 8.13
CA TRP A 221 16.39 16.36 7.62
C TRP A 221 16.73 14.92 7.97
N ARG A 222 18.01 14.55 7.88
CA ARG A 222 18.51 13.24 8.29
C ARG A 222 18.21 12.99 9.77
N GLN A 223 18.46 13.97 10.64
CA GLN A 223 18.15 13.87 12.06
C GLN A 223 16.65 13.75 12.32
N LEU A 224 15.81 14.51 11.60
CA LEU A 224 14.35 14.40 11.68
C LEU A 224 13.86 13.01 11.27
N ARG A 225 14.33 12.47 10.14
CA ARG A 225 14.00 11.11 9.69
C ARG A 225 14.44 10.06 10.72
N TRP A 226 15.60 10.23 11.37
CA TRP A 226 16.02 9.36 12.47
C TRP A 226 15.06 9.43 13.67
N VAL A 227 14.59 10.61 14.06
CA VAL A 227 13.58 10.74 15.15
C VAL A 227 12.30 9.97 14.81
N VAL A 228 11.85 10.03 13.56
CA VAL A 228 10.69 9.28 13.08
C VAL A 228 10.93 7.77 13.15
N VAL A 229 12.07 7.29 12.65
CA VAL A 229 12.46 5.87 12.71
C VAL A 229 12.50 5.36 14.14
N ARG A 230 13.14 6.10 15.07
CA ARG A 230 13.21 5.71 16.48
C ARG A 230 11.83 5.60 17.12
N SER A 231 10.96 6.55 16.81
CA SER A 231 9.60 6.59 17.35
C SER A 231 8.73 5.44 16.81
N ALA A 232 8.84 5.13 15.51
CA ALA A 232 8.19 3.99 14.88
C ALA A 232 8.71 2.65 15.45
N CYS A 233 10.03 2.50 15.54
CA CYS A 233 10.70 1.32 16.06
C CYS A 233 10.33 1.04 17.53
N LYS A 234 10.28 2.08 18.38
CA LYS A 234 9.81 1.99 19.76
C LYS A 234 8.37 1.44 19.84
N GLN A 235 7.49 1.90 18.96
CA GLN A 235 6.11 1.42 18.91
C GLN A 235 6.04 -0.05 18.45
N LEU A 236 6.79 -0.43 17.42
CA LEU A 236 6.87 -1.83 16.97
C LEU A 236 7.43 -2.78 18.02
N ARG A 237 8.40 -2.34 18.82
CA ARG A 237 8.89 -3.11 19.97
C ARG A 237 7.79 -3.37 21.00
N GLY A 238 6.86 -2.44 21.19
CA GLY A 238 5.67 -2.66 22.02
C GLY A 238 4.69 -3.71 21.43
N VAL A 239 4.75 -3.96 20.12
CA VAL A 239 3.96 -5.01 19.47
C VAL A 239 4.64 -6.37 19.56
N PHE A 240 5.96 -6.40 19.32
CA PHE A 240 6.71 -7.64 19.11
C PHE A 240 7.65 -8.06 20.24
N GLU A 241 7.80 -7.27 21.30
CA GLU A 241 8.59 -7.45 22.55
C GLU A 241 9.94 -8.18 22.44
N SER A 242 9.95 -9.45 22.04
CA SER A 242 11.12 -10.23 21.68
C SER A 242 10.83 -11.10 20.45
N LEU A 243 11.57 -10.86 19.36
CA LEU A 243 11.61 -11.76 18.21
C LEU A 243 12.81 -12.72 18.35
N PRO A 244 12.75 -13.93 17.76
CA PRO A 244 13.90 -14.82 17.75
C PRO A 244 15.00 -14.27 16.84
N PRO A 245 16.28 -14.45 17.16
CA PRO A 245 17.35 -14.13 16.23
C PRO A 245 17.20 -14.89 14.90
N PRO A 246 17.49 -14.25 13.75
CA PRO A 246 17.97 -12.87 13.60
C PRO A 246 16.83 -11.83 13.42
N LEU A 247 15.55 -12.20 13.59
CA LEU A 247 14.42 -11.31 13.29
C LEU A 247 14.37 -10.08 14.21
N ASP A 248 14.96 -10.15 15.40
CA ASP A 248 15.07 -9.03 16.33
C ASP A 248 15.93 -7.88 15.79
N ASP A 249 16.86 -8.16 14.86
CA ASP A 249 17.64 -7.13 14.16
C ASP A 249 16.73 -6.19 13.35
N LEU A 250 15.60 -6.68 12.83
CA LEU A 250 14.59 -5.86 12.14
C LEU A 250 13.91 -4.84 13.07
N LEU A 251 13.96 -5.08 14.38
CA LEU A 251 13.47 -4.17 15.41
C LEU A 251 14.58 -3.30 16.00
N SER A 252 15.81 -3.34 15.47
CA SER A 252 16.83 -2.33 15.78
C SER A 252 16.53 -1.03 15.01
N GLU A 253 17.01 0.12 15.49
CA GLU A 253 16.84 1.40 14.78
C GLU A 253 17.45 1.32 13.37
N GLU A 254 18.64 0.74 13.26
CA GLU A 254 19.38 0.58 12.01
C GLU A 254 18.71 -0.42 11.07
N GLY A 255 18.28 -1.57 11.58
CA GLY A 255 17.59 -2.59 10.80
C GLY A 255 16.24 -2.10 10.27
N PHE A 256 15.47 -1.41 11.11
CA PHE A 256 14.21 -0.80 10.68
C PHE A 256 14.45 0.33 9.67
N ALA A 257 15.44 1.21 9.88
CA ALA A 257 15.79 2.26 8.91
C ALA A 257 16.17 1.67 7.55
N LYS A 258 16.96 0.60 7.53
CA LYS A 258 17.34 -0.11 6.30
C LYS A 258 16.13 -0.72 5.61
N LEU A 259 15.25 -1.38 6.37
CA LEU A 259 14.03 -1.98 5.80
C LEU A 259 13.13 -0.91 5.17
N VAL A 260 12.90 0.20 5.87
CA VAL A 260 12.09 1.32 5.36
C VAL A 260 12.73 1.89 4.10
N GLY A 261 14.04 2.15 4.09
CA GLY A 261 14.68 2.74 2.92
C GLY A 261 14.82 1.76 1.75
N MET A 262 15.00 0.47 2.02
CA MET A 262 14.88 -0.57 1.00
C MET A 262 13.50 -0.54 0.36
N LEU A 263 12.44 -0.50 1.16
CA LEU A 263 11.07 -0.42 0.66
C LEU A 263 10.83 0.88 -0.12
N ASP A 264 11.36 2.02 0.33
CA ASP A 264 11.27 3.30 -0.38
C ASP A 264 11.95 3.25 -1.77
N LEU A 265 13.09 2.55 -1.86
CA LEU A 265 13.83 2.37 -3.11
C LEU A 265 13.18 1.39 -4.09
N VAL A 266 12.60 0.29 -3.58
CA VAL A 266 12.21 -0.86 -4.44
C VAL A 266 10.72 -1.04 -4.56
N THR A 267 9.93 -0.44 -3.68
CA THR A 267 8.47 -0.43 -3.83
C THR A 267 8.14 0.48 -4.99
N LYS A 268 7.46 -0.08 -5.99
CA LYS A 268 6.88 0.72 -7.04
C LYS A 268 5.51 1.17 -6.59
N ASP A 269 5.27 2.47 -6.60
CA ASP A 269 3.92 3.00 -6.49
C ASP A 269 3.12 2.51 -7.69
N LEU A 270 2.24 1.55 -7.43
CA LEU A 270 1.37 0.99 -8.45
C LEU A 270 0.04 1.71 -8.37
N GLU A 271 -0.12 2.72 -9.22
CA GLU A 271 -1.44 3.24 -9.52
C GLU A 271 -2.21 2.22 -10.35
N ARG A 272 -3.26 1.67 -9.77
CA ARG A 272 -4.18 0.79 -10.48
C ARG A 272 -5.42 1.58 -10.87
N PRO A 273 -5.74 1.70 -12.18
CA PRO A 273 -7.00 2.30 -12.58
C PRO A 273 -8.16 1.53 -11.96
N ASN A 274 -9.20 2.23 -11.52
CA ASN A 274 -10.37 1.55 -10.99
C ASN A 274 -11.01 0.75 -12.14
N PRO A 275 -11.24 -0.57 -12.00
CA PRO A 275 -11.85 -1.39 -13.04
C PRO A 275 -13.25 -0.91 -13.44
N GLN A 276 -13.90 -0.09 -12.60
CA GLN A 276 -15.16 0.55 -12.92
C GLN A 276 -15.01 1.75 -13.85
N ASP A 277 -13.87 2.41 -13.96
CA ASP A 277 -13.76 3.65 -14.74
C ASP A 277 -14.16 3.44 -16.21
N HIS A 278 -13.65 2.36 -16.82
CA HIS A 278 -14.04 1.99 -18.18
C HIS A 278 -15.52 1.57 -18.25
N ARG A 279 -15.98 0.77 -17.28
CA ARG A 279 -17.38 0.27 -17.27
C ARG A 279 -18.37 1.40 -17.09
N LEU A 280 -18.09 2.34 -16.20
CA LEU A 280 -18.89 3.53 -15.93
C LEU A 280 -19.00 4.39 -17.19
N ARG A 281 -17.89 4.61 -17.92
CA ARG A 281 -17.94 5.31 -19.21
C ARG A 281 -18.85 4.61 -20.20
N SER A 282 -18.70 3.30 -20.39
CA SER A 282 -19.55 2.53 -21.31
C SER A 282 -21.03 2.58 -20.92
N VAL A 283 -21.34 2.47 -19.62
CA VAL A 283 -22.72 2.55 -19.10
C VAL A 283 -23.31 3.94 -19.32
N LEU A 284 -22.55 5.01 -19.04
CA LEU A 284 -23.00 6.39 -19.27
C LEU A 284 -23.28 6.65 -20.76
N GLU A 285 -22.45 6.11 -21.65
CA GLU A 285 -22.67 6.18 -23.11
C GLU A 285 -23.93 5.43 -23.54
N GLU A 286 -24.12 4.19 -23.07
CA GLU A 286 -25.29 3.34 -23.36
C GLU A 286 -26.59 4.00 -22.89
N MET A 287 -26.59 4.55 -21.68
CA MET A 287 -27.73 5.25 -21.08
C MET A 287 -28.01 6.59 -21.77
N LYS A 288 -27.12 7.07 -22.65
CA LYS A 288 -27.14 8.43 -23.18
C LYS A 288 -27.25 9.45 -22.04
N ALA A 289 -26.40 9.27 -21.03
CA ALA A 289 -26.44 10.01 -19.78
C ALA A 289 -26.53 11.53 -20.03
N PRO A 290 -27.48 12.22 -19.37
CA PRO A 290 -27.67 13.64 -19.60
C PRO A 290 -26.46 14.43 -19.03
N PRO A 291 -26.09 15.59 -19.62
CA PRO A 291 -24.92 16.37 -19.17
C PRO A 291 -24.88 16.71 -17.66
N PRO A 292 -26.01 16.96 -16.97
CA PRO A 292 -26.02 17.14 -15.52
C PRO A 292 -25.47 15.94 -14.74
N LEU A 293 -25.69 14.70 -15.19
CA LEU A 293 -25.16 13.51 -14.53
C LEU A 293 -23.63 13.45 -14.63
N HIS A 294 -23.08 13.73 -15.82
CA HIS A 294 -21.63 13.81 -16.01
C HIS A 294 -21.00 14.90 -15.14
N THR A 295 -21.69 16.04 -15.00
CA THR A 295 -21.22 17.16 -14.19
C THR A 295 -21.16 16.78 -12.71
N GLU A 296 -22.19 16.13 -12.16
CA GLU A 296 -22.19 15.70 -10.75
C GLU A 296 -21.15 14.61 -10.47
N LEU A 297 -21.00 13.62 -11.35
CA LEU A 297 -19.94 12.62 -11.22
C LEU A 297 -18.54 13.28 -11.27
N GLY A 298 -18.35 14.25 -12.16
CA GLY A 298 -17.10 15.02 -12.24
C GLY A 298 -16.82 15.83 -10.97
N ARG A 299 -17.84 16.41 -10.34
CA ARG A 299 -17.71 17.12 -9.05
C ARG A 299 -17.27 16.17 -7.93
N LEU A 300 -17.87 14.98 -7.86
CA LEU A 300 -17.47 13.96 -6.88
C LEU A 300 -16.02 13.51 -7.09
N THR A 301 -15.61 13.28 -8.34
CA THR A 301 -14.22 12.96 -8.66
C THR A 301 -13.26 14.09 -8.28
N LEU A 302 -13.61 15.35 -8.55
CA LEU A 302 -12.77 16.50 -8.21
C LEU A 302 -12.64 16.67 -6.68
N ALA A 303 -13.75 16.51 -5.94
CA ALA A 303 -13.74 16.55 -4.48
C ALA A 303 -12.82 15.46 -3.90
N TRP A 304 -12.92 14.24 -4.46
CA TRP A 304 -12.02 13.13 -4.11
C TRP A 304 -10.55 13.45 -4.37
N MET A 305 -10.21 13.92 -5.57
CA MET A 305 -8.83 14.27 -5.92
C MET A 305 -8.28 15.39 -5.03
N THR A 306 -9.11 16.39 -4.72
CA THR A 306 -8.75 17.50 -3.83
C THR A 306 -8.46 16.99 -2.42
N ALA A 307 -9.34 16.14 -1.87
CA ALA A 307 -9.17 15.61 -0.53
C ALA A 307 -7.95 14.67 -0.44
N LYS A 308 -7.70 13.84 -1.46
CA LYS A 308 -6.48 13.02 -1.55
C LYS A 308 -5.24 13.90 -1.53
N ARG A 309 -5.22 14.96 -2.34
CA ARG A 309 -4.09 15.89 -2.38
C ARG A 309 -3.86 16.56 -1.03
N LEU A 310 -4.91 17.09 -0.39
CA LEU A 310 -4.82 17.70 0.94
C LEU A 310 -4.34 16.71 2.01
N ALA A 311 -4.76 15.44 1.94
CA ALA A 311 -4.30 14.41 2.86
C ALA A 311 -2.81 14.09 2.67
N SER A 312 -2.34 14.05 1.42
CA SER A 312 -0.92 13.88 1.08
C SER A 312 -0.08 15.10 1.51
N GLU A 313 -0.58 16.32 1.31
CA GLU A 313 0.06 17.57 1.75
C GLU A 313 0.09 17.70 3.28
N ALA A 314 -0.83 17.04 4.00
CA ALA A 314 -0.86 17.01 5.46
C ALA A 314 0.11 16.00 6.08
N GLN A 315 0.65 15.07 5.28
CA GLN A 315 1.77 14.24 5.72
C GLN A 315 3.03 15.11 5.86
N GLU A 316 3.95 14.70 6.74
CA GLU A 316 5.20 15.44 6.86
C GLU A 316 5.97 15.37 5.53
N PRO A 317 6.55 16.50 5.07
CA PRO A 317 7.30 16.50 3.82
C PRO A 317 8.40 15.44 3.88
N ASN A 318 8.47 14.58 2.87
CA ASN A 318 9.50 13.55 2.85
C ASN A 318 10.87 14.16 2.53
N GLU A 319 10.92 15.27 1.80
CA GLU A 319 12.16 15.95 1.41
C GLU A 319 12.05 17.46 1.67
N PRO A 320 13.17 18.19 1.84
CA PRO A 320 13.13 19.64 1.79
C PRO A 320 12.50 20.09 0.48
N ASP A 321 11.71 21.17 0.55
CA ASP A 321 11.34 21.90 -0.65
C ASP A 321 12.65 22.27 -1.38
N SER A 322 12.85 21.70 -2.56
CA SER A 322 13.94 22.15 -3.41
C SER A 322 13.58 23.56 -3.84
N ASP A 323 14.26 24.57 -3.30
CA ASP A 323 14.25 25.96 -3.79
C ASP A 323 14.83 26.09 -5.22
N ASP A 324 14.76 25.01 -6.01
CA ASP A 324 15.08 25.02 -7.43
C ASP A 324 13.96 25.80 -8.12
N GLU A 325 14.09 27.14 -8.07
CA GLU A 325 13.66 28.01 -9.16
C GLU A 325 14.03 27.29 -10.46
N GLU A 326 13.01 26.88 -11.22
CA GLU A 326 13.17 26.29 -12.54
C GLU A 326 14.21 27.12 -13.31
N GLU A 327 15.42 26.59 -13.53
CA GLU A 327 16.34 27.23 -14.47
C GLU A 327 15.57 27.35 -15.80
N PRO A 328 15.30 28.58 -16.29
CA PRO A 328 14.55 28.74 -17.52
C PRO A 328 15.40 28.20 -18.67
N GLY A 329 14.97 27.05 -19.20
CA GLY A 329 15.50 26.46 -20.44
C GLY A 329 15.11 27.24 -21.68
#